data_AF-A0A1Y1CKB2-F1
#
_entry.id   AF-A0A1Y1CKB2-F1
#
_cell.length_a   1.000
_cell.length_b   1.000
_cell.length_c   1.000
_cell.angle_alpha   90.00
_cell.angle_beta   90.00
_cell.angle_gamma   90.00
#
_symmetry.space_group_name_H-M   'P 1'
#
loop_
_entity.id
_entity.type
_entity.pdbx_description
1 polymer ?
#
loop_
_entity_poly.entity_id
_entity_poly.type
_entity_poly.pdbx_seq_one_letter_code
_entity_poly.pdbx_strand_id
1 'polypeptide(L)'
;MNFFKHLINRIKPFFSKKESKIDSEVREEKAIIKNPDIGLNRGKSTSENDVLGVSDVINEIDFNNEGEINQPTLKALNRILKFNTNQLFRILSTVTQFQLNKQSTLYNNRKQINIEELNGSPCILIADEFHKGIDRIKLPEANTLDFLNNNREFRRIQEIAYDEEKKHSAVRLKIFLSSGMLATEDRRIEEQKEEERLRQEKILNEKVDGLLSKAREFASNKDYKSALYKISEARTLITSREGDCDLLFQKINGEKSYWEKKQRKFTMHFNMGDDHLAREEWDDAIECFQSAKKYCSVPNVIKDRIKTCRVNKEEQQRKVKEEEEKRRQEALRKELIKRQEERRLQLIQEQKELYAAEQRRKEQQLIEEAKKYKSEKEEILQSLKQKGFYQLYHFTDSRNIPMIKAHGGLYSWKACEELKINIPNPGGGSLSRKLDRKYGLEDYVRFSFHKENPMLFIAHQDGRIIKEEWLNVDLEVATLRETKYSDMNATKTGHQVGDNLKFLENNIRFNLLKKRKLYEIEESQKPYYQAEVMVKRHVPLKYIKNL
;
A
#
# COMPACT_ATOMS: atom_id res chain seq x y z
N MET A 1 51.41 25.24 -38.34
CA MET A 1 49.97 24.92 -38.49
C MET A 1 49.71 23.70 -39.39
N ASN A 2 50.26 23.62 -40.62
CA ASN A 2 49.93 22.55 -41.58
C ASN A 2 50.25 21.11 -41.12
N PHE A 3 51.29 20.91 -40.31
CA PHE A 3 51.67 19.59 -39.78
C PHE A 3 50.52 18.87 -39.06
N PHE A 4 49.76 19.58 -38.21
CA PHE A 4 48.59 19.03 -37.51
C PHE A 4 47.46 18.63 -38.47
N LYS A 5 47.19 19.39 -39.52
CA LYS A 5 46.18 19.02 -40.54
C LYS A 5 46.57 17.73 -41.27
N HIS A 6 47.87 17.53 -41.54
CA HIS A 6 48.35 16.32 -42.21
C HIS A 6 48.28 15.09 -41.29
N LEU A 7 48.65 15.25 -40.01
CA LEU A 7 48.53 14.21 -38.98
C LEU A 7 47.07 13.77 -38.76
N ILE A 8 46.15 14.72 -38.59
CA ILE A 8 44.70 14.45 -38.41
C ILE A 8 44.12 13.66 -39.60
N ASN A 9 44.48 14.03 -40.83
CA ASN A 9 44.02 13.30 -42.02
C ASN A 9 44.64 11.90 -42.16
N ARG A 10 45.81 11.63 -41.54
CA ARG A 10 46.43 10.29 -41.53
C ARG A 10 45.77 9.32 -40.53
N ILE A 11 45.14 9.83 -39.47
CA ILE A 11 44.55 9.00 -38.40
C ILE A 11 43.05 8.71 -38.66
N LYS A 12 42.33 9.59 -39.36
CA LYS A 12 40.90 9.42 -39.73
C LYS A 12 40.50 8.01 -40.19
N PRO A 13 41.25 7.29 -41.07
CA PRO A 13 40.87 5.95 -41.53
C PRO A 13 40.83 4.86 -40.45
N PHE A 14 41.46 5.08 -39.29
CA PHE A 14 41.50 4.09 -38.19
C PHE A 14 40.27 4.16 -37.28
N PHE A 15 39.51 5.27 -37.28
CA PHE A 15 38.34 5.42 -36.42
C PHE A 15 37.03 4.96 -37.08
N SER A 16 36.85 5.15 -38.39
CA SER A 16 35.56 4.91 -39.08
C SER A 16 35.21 3.43 -39.35
N LYS A 17 35.76 2.47 -38.59
CA LYS A 17 35.63 1.03 -38.85
C LYS A 17 35.23 0.17 -37.65
N LYS A 18 34.72 0.77 -36.58
CA LYS A 18 34.22 0.04 -35.40
C LYS A 18 32.88 0.51 -34.81
N GLU A 19 32.30 1.60 -35.28
CA GLU A 19 30.99 2.09 -34.82
C GLU A 19 29.82 1.39 -35.55
N SER A 20 30.02 0.92 -36.78
CA SER A 20 29.02 0.25 -37.63
C SER A 20 28.67 -1.19 -37.20
N LYS A 21 28.75 -1.50 -35.89
CA LYS A 21 28.41 -2.83 -35.34
C LYS A 21 27.83 -2.78 -33.91
N ILE A 22 27.24 -1.64 -33.53
CA ILE A 22 26.50 -1.47 -32.26
C ILE A 22 25.08 -0.95 -32.54
N ASP A 23 24.90 -0.03 -33.51
CA ASP A 23 23.57 0.45 -33.95
C ASP A 23 22.69 -0.62 -34.64
N SER A 24 23.23 -1.81 -34.93
CA SER A 24 22.49 -2.91 -35.56
C SER A 24 21.67 -3.77 -34.60
N GLU A 25 21.90 -3.68 -33.28
CA GLU A 25 21.26 -4.55 -32.26
C GLU A 25 20.24 -3.79 -31.39
N VAL A 26 19.91 -2.54 -31.73
CA VAL A 26 18.97 -1.67 -30.98
C VAL A 26 17.81 -1.17 -31.86
N ARG A 27 17.44 -1.95 -32.90
CA ARG A 27 16.40 -1.56 -33.89
C ARG A 27 15.28 -2.57 -34.15
N GLU A 28 15.17 -3.62 -33.33
CA GLU A 28 14.07 -4.59 -33.41
C GLU A 28 13.26 -4.70 -32.10
N GLU A 29 12.58 -3.64 -31.66
CA GLU A 29 11.45 -3.81 -30.70
C GLU A 29 10.41 -2.66 -30.62
N LYS A 30 10.28 -1.79 -31.63
CA LYS A 30 9.22 -0.74 -31.66
C LYS A 30 8.55 -0.55 -33.02
N ALA A 31 7.49 -1.34 -33.23
CA ALA A 31 6.43 -1.12 -34.22
C ALA A 31 5.08 -1.55 -33.62
N ILE A 32 3.95 -1.13 -34.20
CA ILE A 32 2.58 -1.26 -33.65
C ILE A 32 2.40 -0.29 -32.44
N ILE A 33 1.44 0.65 -32.37
CA ILE A 33 0.14 0.88 -33.04
C ILE A 33 0.13 2.25 -33.78
N LYS A 34 -0.80 2.46 -34.74
CA LYS A 34 -1.12 3.77 -35.37
C LYS A 34 -2.42 4.37 -34.83
N ASN A 35 -2.44 5.70 -34.64
CA ASN A 35 -3.50 6.72 -34.93
C ASN A 35 -5.01 6.37 -34.97
N PRO A 36 -5.93 7.37 -34.78
CA PRO A 36 -5.82 8.73 -34.19
C PRO A 36 -7.06 9.02 -33.25
N ASP A 37 -7.67 10.19 -33.00
CA ASP A 37 -7.45 11.65 -33.23
C ASP A 37 -8.33 12.49 -32.25
N ILE A 38 -8.16 13.83 -32.22
CA ILE A 38 -9.10 14.89 -31.73
C ILE A 38 -9.44 14.87 -30.21
N GLY A 39 -9.53 15.97 -29.46
CA GLY A 39 -9.42 17.40 -29.79
C GLY A 39 -9.43 18.35 -28.55
N LEU A 40 -9.32 19.66 -28.82
CA LEU A 40 -8.95 20.76 -27.90
C LEU A 40 -9.96 21.20 -26.79
N ASN A 41 -9.38 21.82 -25.73
CA ASN A 41 -9.87 22.87 -24.80
C ASN A 41 -10.00 22.45 -23.31
N ARG A 42 -9.55 23.19 -22.27
CA ARG A 42 -9.31 24.63 -21.93
C ARG A 42 -10.36 25.27 -20.97
N GLY A 43 -10.35 24.83 -19.69
CA GLY A 43 -10.18 25.70 -18.50
C GLY A 43 -11.33 26.60 -17.96
N LYS A 44 -11.12 27.05 -16.69
CA LYS A 44 -11.92 28.01 -15.86
C LYS A 44 -13.28 27.44 -15.36
N SER A 45 -13.65 27.45 -14.06
CA SER A 45 -13.83 28.54 -13.05
C SER A 45 -15.04 29.44 -13.37
N THR A 46 -16.00 29.75 -12.50
CA THR A 46 -16.07 29.86 -11.00
C THR A 46 -17.47 29.51 -10.45
N SER A 47 -17.73 29.66 -9.13
CA SER A 47 -18.99 30.18 -8.47
C SER A 47 -20.38 29.58 -8.84
N GLU A 48 -21.39 29.46 -7.96
CA GLU A 48 -21.60 29.87 -6.56
C GLU A 48 -22.79 29.09 -5.93
N ASN A 49 -23.26 29.53 -4.77
CA ASN A 49 -24.45 29.06 -4.03
C ASN A 49 -25.78 29.28 -4.83
N ASP A 50 -27.00 28.86 -4.44
CA ASP A 50 -27.53 28.30 -3.18
C ASP A 50 -28.94 27.65 -3.37
N VAL A 51 -29.53 27.13 -2.28
CA VAL A 51 -30.98 27.02 -1.97
C VAL A 51 -31.95 26.21 -2.89
N LEU A 52 -32.44 25.11 -2.31
CA LEU A 52 -33.81 24.54 -2.30
C LEU A 52 -34.94 25.12 -3.20
N GLY A 53 -35.83 24.23 -3.67
CA GLY A 53 -37.29 24.47 -3.44
C GLY A 53 -38.29 24.35 -4.60
N VAL A 54 -38.49 23.13 -5.12
CA VAL A 54 -39.74 22.59 -5.73
C VAL A 54 -40.89 23.56 -6.07
N SER A 55 -41.17 23.74 -7.37
CA SER A 55 -42.54 23.65 -7.91
C SER A 55 -42.54 23.20 -9.38
N ASP A 56 -43.64 22.56 -9.80
CA ASP A 56 -44.25 22.50 -11.14
C ASP A 56 -43.45 22.19 -12.44
N VAL A 57 -44.00 21.49 -13.44
CA VAL A 57 -44.92 20.33 -13.50
C VAL A 57 -44.91 19.81 -14.96
N ILE A 58 -44.80 18.48 -15.15
CA ILE A 58 -45.11 17.68 -16.37
C ILE A 58 -44.49 18.14 -17.71
N ASN A 59 -43.53 17.34 -18.20
CA ASN A 59 -43.32 16.87 -19.60
C ASN A 59 -41.93 16.19 -19.62
N GLU A 60 -41.70 15.00 -20.19
CA GLU A 60 -42.53 14.12 -21.02
C GLU A 60 -42.46 12.67 -20.47
N ILE A 61 -43.50 11.85 -20.69
CA ILE A 61 -43.41 10.39 -20.60
C ILE A 61 -43.69 9.86 -22.01
N ASP A 62 -42.65 9.35 -22.66
CA ASP A 62 -42.75 8.78 -24.00
C ASP A 62 -43.42 7.38 -23.95
N PHE A 63 -44.44 7.19 -24.78
CA PHE A 63 -45.18 5.94 -24.96
C PHE A 63 -45.11 5.53 -26.43
N ASN A 64 -44.60 4.33 -26.72
CA ASN A 64 -44.53 3.84 -28.09
C ASN A 64 -45.15 2.42 -28.25
N ASN A 65 -46.37 2.43 -28.79
CA ASN A 65 -46.80 1.61 -29.93
C ASN A 65 -46.93 0.07 -29.87
N GLU A 66 -46.77 -0.60 -28.72
CA GLU A 66 -47.24 -2.01 -28.56
C GLU A 66 -48.24 -2.24 -27.40
N GLY A 67 -48.89 -1.18 -26.90
CA GLY A 67 -50.14 -1.28 -26.13
C GLY A 67 -50.10 -1.90 -24.72
N GLU A 68 -49.00 -2.52 -24.31
CA GLU A 68 -48.87 -3.16 -22.99
C GLU A 68 -48.20 -2.28 -21.92
N ILE A 69 -48.86 -2.15 -20.76
CA ILE A 69 -48.29 -1.47 -19.59
C ILE A 69 -47.32 -2.42 -18.87
N ASN A 70 -46.03 -2.09 -18.93
CA ASN A 70 -44.95 -2.91 -18.36
C ASN A 70 -45.21 -3.27 -16.88
N GLN A 71 -44.96 -4.54 -16.52
CA GLN A 71 -45.26 -5.15 -15.21
C GLN A 71 -44.76 -4.35 -13.97
N PRO A 72 -43.56 -3.71 -13.97
CA PRO A 72 -43.12 -2.86 -12.87
C PRO A 72 -44.05 -1.65 -12.64
N THR A 73 -44.52 -1.02 -13.70
CA THR A 73 -45.44 0.13 -13.67
C THR A 73 -46.81 -0.29 -13.13
N LEU A 74 -47.31 -1.45 -13.56
CA LEU A 74 -48.56 -2.02 -13.02
C LEU A 74 -48.45 -2.36 -11.52
N LYS A 75 -47.26 -2.77 -11.05
CA LYS A 75 -46.95 -2.98 -9.61
C LYS A 75 -46.77 -1.69 -8.81
N ALA A 76 -46.33 -0.59 -9.45
CA ALA A 76 -46.29 0.73 -8.82
C ALA A 76 -47.71 1.29 -8.62
N LEU A 77 -48.55 1.27 -9.66
CA LEU A 77 -49.95 1.71 -9.60
C LEU A 77 -50.77 0.91 -8.56
N ASN A 78 -50.60 -0.43 -8.52
CA ASN A 78 -51.26 -1.28 -7.51
C ASN A 78 -50.79 -1.05 -6.06
N ARG A 79 -49.70 -0.30 -5.82
CA ARG A 79 -49.27 0.13 -4.47
C ARG A 79 -49.80 1.51 -4.09
N ILE A 80 -50.10 2.37 -5.06
CA ILE A 80 -50.67 3.71 -4.84
C ILE A 80 -52.21 3.63 -4.66
N LEU A 81 -52.89 2.75 -5.39
CA LEU A 81 -54.36 2.58 -5.32
C LEU A 81 -54.89 1.75 -4.15
N LYS A 82 -54.13 1.58 -3.06
CA LYS A 82 -54.57 0.81 -1.87
C LYS A 82 -54.39 1.50 -0.52
N PHE A 83 -54.44 2.84 -0.48
CA PHE A 83 -54.61 3.58 0.76
C PHE A 83 -55.54 4.81 0.66
N ASN A 84 -56.76 4.63 0.11
CA ASN A 84 -57.83 5.62 0.31
C ASN A 84 -59.23 5.01 0.44
N THR A 85 -59.46 4.31 1.54
CA THR A 85 -60.80 3.84 1.98
C THR A 85 -61.20 4.41 3.35
N ASN A 86 -60.72 5.62 3.67
CA ASN A 86 -61.11 6.35 4.89
C ASN A 86 -62.58 6.84 4.89
N GLN A 87 -63.35 6.53 3.84
CA GLN A 87 -64.82 6.65 3.84
C GLN A 87 -65.55 5.32 4.14
N LEU A 88 -64.85 4.17 4.15
CA LEU A 88 -65.46 2.84 4.21
C LEU A 88 -65.54 2.22 5.62
N PHE A 89 -65.18 2.97 6.68
CA PHE A 89 -65.47 2.60 8.07
C PHE A 89 -66.54 3.47 8.76
N ARG A 90 -67.11 4.46 8.05
CA ARG A 90 -68.31 5.21 8.50
C ARG A 90 -69.65 4.57 8.10
N ILE A 91 -69.60 3.39 7.47
CA ILE A 91 -70.77 2.60 7.05
C ILE A 91 -70.91 1.30 7.87
N LEU A 92 -69.92 0.98 8.71
CA LEU A 92 -69.90 -0.22 9.58
C LEU A 92 -70.25 0.05 11.05
N SER A 93 -70.95 1.15 11.34
CA SER A 93 -71.49 1.48 12.68
C SER A 93 -73.02 1.61 12.71
N THR A 94 -73.73 1.18 11.66
CA THR A 94 -75.15 1.54 11.46
C THR A 94 -76.07 0.35 11.16
N VAL A 95 -75.59 -0.90 11.24
CA VAL A 95 -76.44 -2.12 11.21
C VAL A 95 -75.93 -3.20 12.18
N THR A 96 -76.03 -2.93 13.49
CA THR A 96 -76.44 -3.89 14.56
C THR A 96 -76.30 -3.24 15.94
N GLN A 97 -77.30 -2.43 16.35
CA GLN A 97 -77.83 -2.28 17.72
C GLN A 97 -78.61 -0.95 17.84
N PHE A 98 -79.78 -0.94 17.22
CA PHE A 98 -80.88 -0.05 17.62
C PHE A 98 -82.11 -0.94 17.82
N GLN A 99 -82.87 -0.72 18.90
CA GLN A 99 -83.90 -1.63 19.43
C GLN A 99 -83.31 -2.98 19.91
N LEU A 100 -83.45 -3.42 21.16
CA LEU A 100 -84.46 -3.10 22.18
C LEU A 100 -83.80 -2.74 23.52
N ASN A 101 -84.06 -1.53 24.02
CA ASN A 101 -83.90 -1.23 25.44
C ASN A 101 -84.85 -0.11 25.89
N LYS A 102 -86.17 -0.41 25.92
CA LYS A 102 -87.17 0.49 26.52
C LYS A 102 -88.42 -0.26 27.02
N GLN A 103 -88.61 -0.23 28.34
CA GLN A 103 -89.90 -0.26 29.07
C GLN A 103 -90.89 -1.42 28.84
N SER A 104 -90.75 -2.47 29.65
CA SER A 104 -91.72 -2.81 30.73
C SER A 104 -90.97 -3.69 31.75
N THR A 105 -91.32 -3.78 33.04
CA THR A 105 -92.63 -3.63 33.69
C THR A 105 -92.63 -2.71 34.92
N LEU A 106 -93.62 -1.82 34.98
CA LEU A 106 -94.23 -1.44 36.24
C LEU A 106 -95.27 -2.52 36.57
N TYR A 107 -95.05 -3.32 37.62
CA TYR A 107 -96.07 -3.52 38.66
C TYR A 107 -95.51 -4.21 39.92
N ASN A 108 -95.96 -3.73 41.08
CA ASN A 108 -95.95 -4.38 42.39
C ASN A 108 -94.63 -4.87 43.02
N ASN A 109 -94.07 -3.93 43.81
CA ASN A 109 -93.90 -4.05 45.27
C ASN A 109 -92.57 -4.54 45.86
N ARG A 110 -92.04 -3.66 46.74
CA ARG A 110 -91.67 -3.87 48.17
C ARG A 110 -90.87 -5.14 48.53
N LYS A 111 -89.80 -5.05 49.33
CA LYS A 111 -89.39 -3.98 50.27
C LYS A 111 -87.92 -4.21 50.65
N GLN A 112 -87.13 -3.16 50.85
CA GLN A 112 -85.91 -3.25 51.65
C GLN A 112 -85.84 -2.07 52.62
N ILE A 113 -86.47 -2.26 53.79
CA ILE A 113 -86.25 -1.47 55.01
C ILE A 113 -86.18 -2.51 56.12
N ASN A 114 -85.22 -2.36 57.03
CA ASN A 114 -84.92 -3.31 58.09
C ASN A 114 -86.15 -3.61 58.97
N ILE A 115 -86.23 -4.86 59.41
CA ILE A 115 -86.84 -5.22 60.69
C ILE A 115 -85.83 -6.15 61.39
N GLU A 116 -84.96 -5.55 62.18
CA GLU A 116 -84.68 -6.14 63.49
C GLU A 116 -85.80 -5.71 64.45
N GLU A 117 -85.87 -6.36 65.61
CA GLU A 117 -86.90 -6.20 66.66
C GLU A 117 -88.25 -6.92 66.46
N LEU A 118 -88.31 -8.10 67.08
CA LEU A 118 -89.35 -8.54 68.04
C LEU A 118 -90.79 -8.85 67.55
N ASN A 119 -91.01 -10.14 67.31
CA ASN A 119 -91.99 -10.97 68.03
C ASN A 119 -93.39 -10.36 68.31
N GLY A 120 -94.37 -10.63 67.44
CA GLY A 120 -95.78 -10.37 67.74
C GLY A 120 -96.77 -10.94 66.72
N SER A 121 -97.55 -11.95 67.12
CA SER A 121 -98.73 -12.45 66.39
C SER A 121 -99.72 -13.09 67.37
N PRO A 122 -101.02 -13.15 67.08
CA PRO A 122 -101.79 -12.46 66.04
C PRO A 122 -103.03 -11.72 66.61
N CYS A 123 -104.00 -11.36 65.77
CA CYS A 123 -105.21 -10.62 66.13
C CYS A 123 -106.15 -11.35 67.11
N ILE A 124 -106.05 -11.07 68.42
CA ILE A 124 -107.14 -11.25 69.41
C ILE A 124 -107.09 -10.08 70.42
N LEU A 125 -107.84 -8.99 70.15
CA LEU A 125 -108.00 -7.88 71.11
C LEU A 125 -109.32 -7.09 70.96
N ILE A 126 -110.44 -7.79 70.68
CA ILE A 126 -111.81 -7.26 70.87
C ILE A 126 -112.67 -8.35 71.52
N ALA A 127 -112.37 -8.68 72.79
CA ALA A 127 -113.12 -9.68 73.56
C ALA A 127 -113.05 -9.54 75.11
N ASP A 128 -112.29 -8.58 75.67
CA ASP A 128 -111.95 -8.57 77.11
C ASP A 128 -112.37 -7.30 77.88
N GLU A 129 -113.11 -6.39 77.23
CA GLU A 129 -113.72 -5.18 77.84
C GLU A 129 -115.25 -5.28 77.93
N PHE A 130 -115.82 -6.49 77.87
CA PHE A 130 -117.27 -6.74 78.04
C PHE A 130 -117.61 -7.55 79.31
N HIS A 131 -116.62 -7.85 80.15
CA HIS A 131 -116.77 -8.67 81.37
C HIS A 131 -116.24 -8.02 82.66
N LYS A 132 -116.12 -6.68 82.70
CA LYS A 132 -115.87 -5.91 83.93
C LYS A 132 -116.78 -4.68 84.12
N GLY A 133 -117.86 -4.56 83.33
CA GLY A 133 -118.77 -3.41 83.35
C GLY A 133 -120.14 -3.64 84.00
N ILE A 134 -120.68 -4.86 83.96
CA ILE A 134 -122.03 -5.18 84.47
C ILE A 134 -121.96 -5.52 85.96
N ASP A 135 -121.47 -4.57 86.75
CA ASP A 135 -121.43 -4.61 88.23
C ASP A 135 -121.96 -3.29 88.84
N ARG A 136 -122.68 -2.48 88.04
CA ARG A 136 -123.26 -1.18 88.44
C ARG A 136 -124.71 -0.97 88.00
N ILE A 137 -125.56 -1.99 88.11
CA ILE A 137 -126.98 -1.83 88.45
C ILE A 137 -127.32 -2.87 89.52
N LYS A 138 -127.78 -2.40 90.69
CA LYS A 138 -128.47 -3.24 91.66
C LYS A 138 -129.96 -3.22 91.35
N LEU A 139 -130.56 -4.38 91.09
CA LEU A 139 -131.99 -4.60 91.33
C LEU A 139 -132.18 -6.00 91.97
N PRO A 140 -133.17 -6.17 92.86
CA PRO A 140 -133.26 -7.33 93.73
C PRO A 140 -134.11 -8.48 93.18
N GLU A 141 -133.84 -9.67 93.74
CA GLU A 141 -134.77 -10.76 94.07
C GLU A 141 -135.71 -11.39 93.01
N ALA A 142 -135.59 -12.73 92.94
CA ALA A 142 -136.60 -13.72 92.56
C ALA A 142 -137.04 -13.88 91.08
N ASN A 143 -137.23 -15.15 90.72
CA ASN A 143 -138.08 -15.68 89.64
C ASN A 143 -137.88 -15.15 88.21
N THR A 144 -137.01 -15.80 87.43
CA THR A 144 -137.15 -15.81 85.95
C THR A 144 -136.60 -17.05 85.22
N LEU A 145 -136.11 -18.08 85.93
CA LEU A 145 -135.54 -19.28 85.30
C LEU A 145 -136.58 -20.15 84.57
N ASP A 146 -137.87 -20.04 84.95
CA ASP A 146 -138.99 -20.75 84.31
C ASP A 146 -139.46 -20.11 82.98
N PHE A 147 -139.07 -18.87 82.68
CA PHE A 147 -139.61 -18.16 81.50
C PHE A 147 -138.83 -18.46 80.21
N LEU A 148 -137.50 -18.65 80.29
CA LEU A 148 -136.65 -18.79 79.10
C LEU A 148 -136.64 -20.20 78.49
N ASN A 149 -136.92 -21.25 79.28
CA ASN A 149 -136.87 -22.64 78.83
C ASN A 149 -137.95 -23.01 77.77
N ASN A 150 -138.99 -22.19 77.61
CA ASN A 150 -140.11 -22.43 76.71
C ASN A 150 -140.07 -21.62 75.38
N ASN A 151 -139.07 -20.75 75.17
CA ASN A 151 -139.04 -19.92 73.95
C ASN A 151 -138.37 -20.65 72.77
N ARG A 152 -139.17 -20.94 71.73
CA ARG A 152 -138.79 -21.74 70.55
C ARG A 152 -137.72 -21.10 69.67
N GLU A 153 -137.59 -19.77 69.70
CA GLU A 153 -136.56 -19.05 68.91
C GLU A 153 -135.14 -19.23 69.49
N PHE A 154 -134.99 -19.36 70.81
CA PHE A 154 -133.67 -19.30 71.44
C PHE A 154 -132.78 -20.51 71.09
N ARG A 155 -133.36 -21.70 70.92
CA ARG A 155 -132.63 -22.90 70.45
C ARG A 155 -132.09 -22.73 69.03
N ARG A 156 -132.82 -22.01 68.18
CA ARG A 156 -132.49 -21.80 66.77
C ARG A 156 -131.23 -20.94 66.59
N ILE A 157 -130.99 -20.01 67.52
CA ILE A 157 -129.79 -19.17 67.55
C ILE A 157 -128.56 -19.99 68.01
N GLN A 158 -128.73 -20.92 68.95
CA GLN A 158 -127.64 -21.79 69.41
C GLN A 158 -127.16 -22.78 68.32
N GLU A 159 -128.07 -23.35 67.53
CA GLU A 159 -127.68 -24.25 66.42
C GLU A 159 -126.90 -23.52 65.32
N ILE A 160 -127.25 -22.26 65.02
CA ILE A 160 -126.53 -21.44 64.02
C ILE A 160 -125.12 -21.06 64.51
N ALA A 161 -124.98 -20.67 65.78
CA ALA A 161 -123.68 -20.30 66.36
C ALA A 161 -122.66 -21.46 66.34
N TYR A 162 -123.12 -22.69 66.60
CA TYR A 162 -122.26 -23.87 66.69
C TYR A 162 -121.67 -24.32 65.33
N ASP A 163 -122.36 -24.05 64.22
CA ASP A 163 -121.91 -24.46 62.87
C ASP A 163 -121.02 -23.41 62.16
N GLU A 164 -120.98 -22.17 62.67
CA GLU A 164 -120.01 -21.14 62.25
C GLU A 164 -118.61 -21.39 62.83
N GLU A 165 -118.53 -21.66 64.14
CA GLU A 165 -117.25 -21.87 64.85
C GLU A 165 -116.48 -23.08 64.30
N LYS A 166 -117.21 -24.13 63.89
CA LYS A 166 -116.65 -25.34 63.29
C LYS A 166 -116.01 -25.08 61.92
N LYS A 167 -116.57 -24.15 61.12
CA LYS A 167 -115.99 -23.71 59.84
C LYS A 167 -114.75 -22.84 60.06
N HIS A 168 -114.82 -21.88 60.98
CA HIS A 168 -113.68 -21.02 61.32
C HIS A 168 -112.47 -21.80 61.86
N SER A 169 -112.72 -22.85 62.65
CA SER A 169 -111.66 -23.74 63.16
C SER A 169 -110.92 -24.48 62.05
N ALA A 170 -111.65 -25.01 61.06
CA ALA A 170 -111.05 -25.71 59.91
C ALA A 170 -110.18 -24.78 59.04
N VAL A 171 -110.57 -23.50 58.89
CA VAL A 171 -109.79 -22.50 58.15
C VAL A 171 -108.48 -22.15 58.88
N ARG A 172 -108.52 -21.92 60.21
CA ARG A 172 -107.31 -21.60 60.99
C ARG A 172 -106.25 -22.70 60.93
N LEU A 173 -106.65 -23.97 61.05
CA LEU A 173 -105.71 -25.10 60.96
C LEU A 173 -105.01 -25.18 59.59
N LYS A 174 -105.76 -24.90 58.51
CA LYS A 174 -105.26 -24.93 57.13
C LYS A 174 -104.25 -23.81 56.85
N ILE A 175 -104.44 -22.63 57.44
CA ILE A 175 -103.50 -21.51 57.36
C ILE A 175 -102.21 -21.83 58.15
N PHE A 176 -102.33 -22.31 59.39
CA PHE A 176 -101.16 -22.60 60.23
C PHE A 176 -100.22 -23.66 59.60
N LEU A 177 -100.78 -24.75 59.08
CA LEU A 177 -100.01 -25.82 58.43
C LEU A 177 -99.33 -25.35 57.12
N SER A 178 -99.95 -24.45 56.36
CA SER A 178 -99.34 -23.91 55.13
C SER A 178 -98.27 -22.86 55.41
N SER A 179 -98.42 -22.03 56.45
CA SER A 179 -97.37 -21.11 56.88
C SER A 179 -96.14 -21.82 57.46
N GLY A 180 -96.33 -22.91 58.22
CA GLY A 180 -95.23 -23.67 58.82
C GLY A 180 -94.33 -24.37 57.80
N MET A 181 -94.91 -24.95 56.74
CA MET A 181 -94.14 -25.68 55.72
C MET A 181 -93.27 -24.75 54.84
N LEU A 182 -93.76 -23.55 54.52
CA LEU A 182 -93.02 -22.59 53.68
C LEU A 182 -91.71 -22.16 54.36
N ALA A 183 -91.76 -21.80 55.65
CA ALA A 183 -90.58 -21.35 56.39
C ALA A 183 -89.47 -22.42 56.54
N THR A 184 -89.83 -23.71 56.52
CA THR A 184 -88.85 -24.82 56.51
C THR A 184 -88.28 -25.09 55.12
N GLU A 185 -89.08 -24.92 54.06
CA GLU A 185 -88.64 -25.17 52.69
C GLU A 185 -87.73 -24.04 52.19
N ASP A 186 -88.09 -22.78 52.44
CA ASP A 186 -87.28 -21.60 52.08
C ASP A 186 -85.87 -21.69 52.68
N ARG A 187 -85.75 -22.06 53.97
CA ARG A 187 -84.45 -22.21 54.65
C ARG A 187 -83.60 -23.32 54.04
N ARG A 188 -84.21 -24.46 53.73
CA ARG A 188 -83.55 -25.61 53.10
C ARG A 188 -83.13 -25.31 51.66
N ILE A 189 -83.92 -24.53 50.93
CA ILE A 189 -83.58 -23.99 49.61
C ILE A 189 -82.41 -23.02 49.71
N GLU A 190 -82.35 -22.15 50.73
CA GLU A 190 -81.23 -21.23 50.93
C GLU A 190 -79.93 -21.96 51.29
N GLU A 191 -79.99 -22.96 52.17
CA GLU A 191 -78.86 -23.83 52.51
C GLU A 191 -78.37 -24.62 51.28
N GLN A 192 -79.27 -25.14 50.44
CA GLN A 192 -78.90 -25.81 49.18
C GLN A 192 -78.29 -24.86 48.13
N LYS A 193 -78.80 -23.62 48.00
CA LYS A 193 -78.18 -22.59 47.14
C LYS A 193 -76.76 -22.27 47.59
N GLU A 194 -76.52 -22.17 48.90
CA GLU A 194 -75.20 -21.81 49.44
C GLU A 194 -74.20 -22.99 49.36
N GLU A 195 -74.65 -24.23 49.58
CA GLU A 195 -73.85 -25.43 49.26
C GLU A 195 -73.52 -25.51 47.76
N GLU A 196 -74.48 -25.23 46.88
CA GLU A 196 -74.24 -25.23 45.43
C GLU A 196 -73.29 -24.10 45.00
N ARG A 197 -73.41 -22.91 45.60
CA ARG A 197 -72.44 -21.81 45.41
C ARG A 197 -71.05 -22.19 45.86
N LEU A 198 -70.88 -22.74 47.07
CA LEU A 198 -69.58 -23.22 47.57
C LEU A 198 -69.00 -24.32 46.66
N ARG A 199 -69.83 -25.20 46.12
CA ARG A 199 -69.44 -26.23 45.16
C ARG A 199 -69.02 -25.64 43.81
N GLN A 200 -69.73 -24.65 43.30
CA GLN A 200 -69.38 -23.93 42.07
C GLN A 200 -68.08 -23.13 42.27
N GLU A 201 -67.92 -22.39 43.38
CA GLU A 201 -66.69 -21.67 43.73
C GLU A 201 -65.50 -22.62 43.86
N LYS A 202 -65.66 -23.81 44.46
CA LYS A 202 -64.60 -24.82 44.51
C LYS A 202 -64.16 -25.28 43.11
N ILE A 203 -65.10 -25.63 42.24
CA ILE A 203 -64.83 -26.04 40.85
C ILE A 203 -64.14 -24.91 40.06
N LEU A 204 -64.48 -23.65 40.35
CA LEU A 204 -63.92 -22.48 39.69
C LEU A 204 -62.51 -22.15 40.20
N ASN A 205 -62.25 -22.35 41.49
CA ASN A 205 -60.90 -22.30 42.09
C ASN A 205 -59.97 -23.37 41.53
N GLU A 206 -60.42 -24.63 41.42
CA GLU A 206 -59.64 -25.71 40.82
C GLU A 206 -59.23 -25.40 39.35
N LYS A 207 -60.10 -24.73 38.60
CA LYS A 207 -59.79 -24.21 37.24
C LYS A 207 -58.77 -23.08 37.27
N VAL A 208 -58.89 -22.13 38.21
CA VAL A 208 -57.94 -21.02 38.39
C VAL A 208 -56.53 -21.56 38.70
N ASP A 209 -56.38 -22.49 39.65
CA ASP A 209 -55.07 -23.08 39.95
C ASP A 209 -54.49 -23.87 38.77
N GLY A 210 -55.33 -24.57 38.00
CA GLY A 210 -54.93 -25.23 36.74
C GLY A 210 -54.41 -24.26 35.68
N LEU A 211 -54.97 -23.05 35.58
CA LEU A 211 -54.50 -21.99 34.69
C LEU A 211 -53.21 -21.32 35.20
N LEU A 212 -53.13 -21.03 36.51
CA LEU A 212 -51.93 -20.46 37.14
C LEU A 212 -50.74 -21.43 37.09
N SER A 213 -50.97 -22.74 37.16
CA SER A 213 -49.95 -23.77 36.95
C SER A 213 -49.39 -23.73 35.52
N LYS A 214 -50.28 -23.71 34.51
CA LYS A 214 -49.87 -23.56 33.09
C LYS A 214 -49.17 -22.23 32.81
N ALA A 215 -49.56 -21.14 33.49
CA ALA A 215 -48.86 -19.86 33.37
C ALA A 215 -47.40 -19.94 33.88
N ARG A 216 -47.15 -20.68 34.97
CA ARG A 216 -45.80 -20.95 35.49
C ARG A 216 -45.00 -21.81 34.52
N GLU A 217 -45.59 -22.86 33.94
CA GLU A 217 -44.98 -23.70 32.91
C GLU A 217 -44.54 -22.90 31.67
N PHE A 218 -45.44 -22.07 31.11
CA PHE A 218 -45.11 -21.20 29.98
C PHE A 218 -43.98 -20.20 30.32
N ALA A 219 -43.97 -19.64 31.53
CA ALA A 219 -42.90 -18.73 31.97
C ALA A 219 -41.55 -19.45 32.18
N SER A 220 -41.54 -20.69 32.69
CA SER A 220 -40.33 -21.53 32.75
C SER A 220 -39.77 -21.81 31.35
N ASN A 221 -40.64 -22.04 30.38
CA ASN A 221 -40.30 -22.18 28.96
C ASN A 221 -40.02 -20.84 28.24
N LYS A 222 -40.07 -19.71 28.96
CA LYS A 222 -39.89 -18.32 28.48
C LYS A 222 -40.93 -17.84 27.47
N ASP A 223 -42.05 -18.55 27.30
CA ASP A 223 -43.23 -18.03 26.61
C ASP A 223 -44.03 -17.12 27.56
N TYR A 224 -43.45 -15.95 27.81
CA TYR A 224 -44.06 -14.91 28.61
C TYR A 224 -45.37 -14.37 28.00
N LYS A 225 -45.66 -14.64 26.70
CA LYS A 225 -46.90 -14.22 26.07
C LYS A 225 -48.05 -15.15 26.47
N SER A 226 -47.86 -16.47 26.32
CA SER A 226 -48.84 -17.46 26.76
C SER A 226 -49.00 -17.50 28.27
N ALA A 227 -47.92 -17.26 29.03
CA ALA A 227 -47.97 -17.15 30.49
C ALA A 227 -48.88 -16.01 30.97
N LEU A 228 -48.68 -14.78 30.47
CA LEU A 228 -49.50 -13.63 30.84
C LEU A 228 -50.95 -13.77 30.35
N TYR A 229 -51.17 -14.39 29.19
CA TYR A 229 -52.51 -14.71 28.70
C TYR A 229 -53.27 -15.66 29.66
N LYS A 230 -52.64 -16.74 30.12
CA LYS A 230 -53.25 -17.68 31.07
C LYS A 230 -53.56 -17.06 32.45
N ILE A 231 -52.84 -16.02 32.85
CA ILE A 231 -53.18 -15.24 34.05
C ILE A 231 -54.39 -14.33 33.79
N SER A 232 -54.48 -13.69 32.62
CA SER A 232 -55.68 -12.89 32.29
C SER A 232 -56.95 -13.74 32.22
N GLU A 233 -56.84 -14.98 31.71
CA GLU A 233 -57.91 -15.97 31.70
C GLU A 233 -58.32 -16.37 33.13
N ALA A 234 -57.35 -16.65 34.02
CA ALA A 234 -57.61 -16.94 35.43
C ALA A 234 -58.31 -15.76 36.15
N ARG A 235 -57.86 -14.51 35.92
CA ARG A 235 -58.45 -13.28 36.49
C ARG A 235 -59.92 -13.10 36.10
N THR A 236 -60.32 -13.52 34.90
CA THR A 236 -61.73 -13.42 34.45
C THR A 236 -62.67 -14.44 35.08
N LEU A 237 -62.16 -15.44 35.81
CA LEU A 237 -63.00 -16.50 36.39
C LEU A 237 -63.44 -16.22 37.83
N ILE A 238 -62.59 -15.62 38.68
CA ILE A 238 -62.93 -15.42 40.09
C ILE A 238 -62.31 -14.13 40.67
N THR A 239 -63.15 -13.25 41.20
CA THR A 239 -62.71 -11.97 41.78
C THR A 239 -62.04 -12.15 43.15
N SER A 240 -62.44 -13.19 43.91
CA SER A 240 -61.93 -13.47 45.26
C SER A 240 -60.42 -13.81 45.30
N ARG A 241 -59.79 -14.13 44.15
CA ARG A 241 -58.35 -14.43 44.02
C ARG A 241 -57.60 -13.53 43.04
N GLU A 242 -58.10 -12.32 42.81
CA GLU A 242 -57.45 -11.33 41.95
C GLU A 242 -56.01 -11.01 42.41
N GLY A 243 -55.75 -10.99 43.73
CA GLY A 243 -54.41 -10.79 44.30
C GLY A 243 -53.38 -11.86 43.96
N ASP A 244 -53.77 -13.15 43.92
CA ASP A 244 -52.88 -14.25 43.48
C ASP A 244 -52.46 -14.06 42.02
N CYS A 245 -53.43 -13.67 41.18
CA CYS A 245 -53.22 -13.42 39.77
C CYS A 245 -52.29 -12.22 39.55
N ASP A 246 -52.50 -11.12 40.27
CA ASP A 246 -51.68 -9.91 40.13
C ASP A 246 -50.25 -10.06 40.66
N LEU A 247 -50.04 -10.80 41.76
CA LEU A 247 -48.69 -11.13 42.24
C LEU A 247 -47.93 -11.97 41.20
N LEU A 248 -48.57 -12.96 40.59
CA LEU A 248 -47.94 -13.78 39.56
C LEU A 248 -47.72 -12.99 38.25
N PHE A 249 -48.66 -12.10 37.90
CA PHE A 249 -48.55 -11.21 36.74
C PHE A 249 -47.34 -10.27 36.87
N GLN A 250 -47.19 -9.60 38.03
CA GLN A 250 -46.06 -8.71 38.29
C GLN A 250 -44.73 -9.45 38.20
N LYS A 251 -44.64 -10.65 38.80
CA LYS A 251 -43.43 -11.49 38.73
C LYS A 251 -43.06 -11.87 37.29
N ILE A 252 -44.01 -12.45 36.55
CA ILE A 252 -43.77 -12.93 35.17
C ILE A 252 -43.50 -11.77 34.21
N ASN A 253 -44.15 -10.62 34.39
CA ASN A 253 -43.87 -9.42 33.59
C ASN A 253 -42.51 -8.79 33.93
N GLY A 254 -42.05 -8.88 35.19
CA GLY A 254 -40.69 -8.52 35.61
C GLY A 254 -39.62 -9.42 34.97
N GLU A 255 -39.81 -10.74 35.03
CA GLU A 255 -38.94 -11.74 34.40
C GLU A 255 -38.89 -11.54 32.87
N LYS A 256 -40.04 -11.31 32.22
CA LYS A 256 -40.14 -10.93 30.81
C LYS A 256 -39.33 -9.68 30.49
N SER A 257 -39.50 -8.60 31.26
CA SER A 257 -38.77 -7.34 31.05
C SER A 257 -37.26 -7.53 31.17
N TYR A 258 -36.81 -8.36 32.12
CA TYR A 258 -35.40 -8.72 32.27
C TYR A 258 -34.87 -9.51 31.06
N TRP A 259 -35.59 -10.54 30.60
CA TRP A 259 -35.19 -11.33 29.43
C TRP A 259 -35.20 -10.54 28.12
N GLU A 260 -36.20 -9.68 27.89
CA GLU A 260 -36.21 -8.77 26.73
C GLU A 260 -35.01 -7.82 26.74
N LYS A 261 -34.68 -7.21 27.89
CA LYS A 261 -33.49 -6.34 28.03
C LYS A 261 -32.20 -7.13 27.76
N LYS A 262 -32.10 -8.37 28.24
CA LYS A 262 -30.98 -9.28 28.00
C LYS A 262 -30.84 -9.66 26.51
N GLN A 263 -31.95 -9.97 25.85
CA GLN A 263 -32.00 -10.30 24.42
C GLN A 263 -31.63 -9.09 23.55
N ARG A 264 -32.16 -7.89 23.81
CA ARG A 264 -31.79 -6.67 23.08
C ARG A 264 -30.28 -6.39 23.17
N LYS A 265 -29.68 -6.53 24.36
CA LYS A 265 -28.22 -6.38 24.54
C LYS A 265 -27.42 -7.46 23.81
N PHE A 266 -27.90 -8.71 23.79
CA PHE A 266 -27.28 -9.78 22.99
C PHE A 266 -27.29 -9.41 21.50
N THR A 267 -28.46 -9.11 20.91
CA THR A 267 -28.60 -8.81 19.49
C THR A 267 -27.79 -7.57 19.08
N MET A 268 -27.77 -6.51 19.90
CA MET A 268 -26.97 -5.32 19.63
C MET A 268 -25.47 -5.65 19.49
N HIS A 269 -24.88 -6.30 20.49
CA HIS A 269 -23.45 -6.65 20.44
C HIS A 269 -23.14 -7.74 19.40
N PHE A 270 -24.08 -8.64 19.09
CA PHE A 270 -23.89 -9.66 18.06
C PHE A 270 -23.88 -9.04 16.66
N ASN A 271 -24.82 -8.15 16.36
CA ASN A 271 -24.90 -7.46 15.08
C ASN A 271 -23.68 -6.54 14.86
N MET A 272 -23.26 -5.79 15.90
CA MET A 272 -22.01 -5.01 15.82
C MET A 272 -20.79 -5.91 15.54
N GLY A 273 -20.75 -7.12 16.11
CA GLY A 273 -19.69 -8.09 15.83
C GLY A 273 -19.68 -8.57 14.38
N ASP A 274 -20.86 -8.85 13.81
CA ASP A 274 -20.99 -9.22 12.39
C ASP A 274 -20.70 -8.03 11.45
N ASP A 275 -21.03 -6.80 11.83
CA ASP A 275 -20.68 -5.58 11.10
C ASP A 275 -19.15 -5.35 11.05
N HIS A 276 -18.47 -5.44 12.20
CA HIS A 276 -17.00 -5.34 12.27
C HIS A 276 -16.33 -6.51 11.52
N LEU A 277 -16.86 -7.73 11.62
CA LEU A 277 -16.42 -8.89 10.85
C LEU A 277 -16.49 -8.63 9.33
N ALA A 278 -17.54 -7.94 8.86
CA ALA A 278 -17.72 -7.59 7.45
C ALA A 278 -16.79 -6.47 6.95
N ARG A 279 -16.17 -5.69 7.86
CA ARG A 279 -15.14 -4.68 7.55
C ARG A 279 -13.70 -5.16 7.74
N GLU A 280 -13.50 -6.44 8.06
CA GLU A 280 -12.20 -7.01 8.47
C GLU A 280 -11.63 -6.41 9.78
N GLU A 281 -12.48 -5.77 10.59
CA GLU A 281 -12.14 -5.16 11.89
C GLU A 281 -12.10 -6.25 13.00
N TRP A 282 -11.17 -7.20 12.87
CA TRP A 282 -11.22 -8.49 13.58
C TRP A 282 -11.17 -8.39 15.12
N ASP A 283 -10.46 -7.39 15.67
CA ASP A 283 -10.36 -7.24 17.13
C ASP A 283 -11.63 -6.63 17.72
N ASP A 284 -12.19 -5.60 17.10
CA ASP A 284 -13.47 -4.98 17.46
C ASP A 284 -14.63 -5.97 17.32
N ALA A 285 -14.60 -6.81 16.28
CA ALA A 285 -15.52 -7.94 16.12
C ALA A 285 -15.39 -8.93 17.29
N ILE A 286 -14.16 -9.31 17.66
CA ILE A 286 -13.89 -10.20 18.80
C ILE A 286 -14.37 -9.60 20.13
N GLU A 287 -14.20 -8.30 20.37
CA GLU A 287 -14.73 -7.63 21.58
C GLU A 287 -16.26 -7.59 21.58
N CYS A 288 -16.88 -7.26 20.45
CA CYS A 288 -18.34 -7.26 20.31
C CYS A 288 -18.92 -8.66 20.56
N PHE A 289 -18.36 -9.72 19.97
CA PHE A 289 -18.78 -11.10 20.24
C PHE A 289 -18.53 -11.51 21.71
N GLN A 290 -17.42 -11.10 22.33
CA GLN A 290 -17.17 -11.32 23.76
C GLN A 290 -18.19 -10.59 24.65
N SER A 291 -18.66 -9.40 24.25
CA SER A 291 -19.72 -8.68 24.96
C SER A 291 -21.10 -9.30 24.72
N ALA A 292 -21.40 -9.81 23.53
CA ALA A 292 -22.60 -10.60 23.26
C ALA A 292 -22.64 -11.89 24.12
N LYS A 293 -21.49 -12.56 24.32
CA LYS A 293 -21.36 -13.77 25.15
C LYS A 293 -21.88 -13.59 26.57
N LYS A 294 -21.78 -12.38 27.15
CA LYS A 294 -22.27 -12.05 28.51
C LYS A 294 -23.81 -12.16 28.64
N TYR A 295 -24.53 -12.12 27.52
CA TYR A 295 -26.00 -12.11 27.49
C TYR A 295 -26.63 -13.38 26.89
N CYS A 296 -25.85 -14.19 26.17
CA CYS A 296 -26.33 -15.40 25.50
C CYS A 296 -26.49 -16.61 26.44
N SER A 297 -27.39 -17.55 26.09
CA SER A 297 -27.56 -18.83 26.81
C SER A 297 -26.94 -20.05 26.07
N VAL A 298 -26.57 -19.90 24.79
CA VAL A 298 -26.02 -20.98 23.94
C VAL A 298 -24.72 -20.49 23.30
N PRO A 299 -23.55 -20.64 23.95
CA PRO A 299 -22.34 -19.89 23.56
C PRO A 299 -21.67 -20.32 22.26
N ASN A 300 -22.10 -21.39 21.59
CA ASN A 300 -21.32 -22.03 20.53
C ASN A 300 -21.18 -21.16 19.26
N VAL A 301 -22.27 -20.60 18.74
CA VAL A 301 -22.25 -19.67 17.58
C VAL A 301 -21.24 -18.52 17.78
N ILE A 302 -21.12 -18.04 19.02
CA ILE A 302 -20.21 -16.95 19.40
C ILE A 302 -18.75 -17.44 19.45
N LYS A 303 -18.50 -18.65 19.95
CA LYS A 303 -17.16 -19.28 19.89
C LYS A 303 -16.70 -19.44 18.44
N ASP A 304 -17.59 -19.87 17.56
CA ASP A 304 -17.28 -20.13 16.16
C ASP A 304 -16.97 -18.82 15.42
N ARG A 305 -17.78 -17.77 15.61
CA ARG A 305 -17.46 -16.41 15.12
C ARG A 305 -16.10 -15.91 15.61
N ILE A 306 -15.81 -15.98 16.91
CA ILE A 306 -14.53 -15.56 17.49
C ILE A 306 -13.36 -16.38 16.91
N LYS A 307 -13.56 -17.68 16.65
CA LYS A 307 -12.56 -18.54 16.01
C LYS A 307 -12.27 -18.08 14.57
N THR A 308 -13.31 -17.78 13.79
CA THR A 308 -13.16 -17.24 12.42
C THR A 308 -12.41 -15.91 12.41
N CYS A 309 -12.75 -14.96 13.29
CA CYS A 309 -12.03 -13.69 13.39
C CYS A 309 -10.52 -13.89 13.62
N ARG A 310 -10.13 -14.82 14.49
CA ARG A 310 -8.72 -15.12 14.80
C ARG A 310 -7.99 -15.72 13.60
N VAL A 311 -8.58 -16.72 12.94
CA VAL A 311 -7.97 -17.37 11.76
C VAL A 311 -7.80 -16.35 10.63
N ASN A 312 -8.81 -15.52 10.36
CA ASN A 312 -8.74 -14.48 9.33
C ASN A 312 -7.65 -13.44 9.64
N LYS A 313 -7.56 -12.98 10.90
CA LYS A 313 -6.52 -12.06 11.37
C LYS A 313 -5.11 -12.67 11.22
N GLU A 314 -4.92 -13.92 11.62
CA GLU A 314 -3.64 -14.62 11.49
C GLU A 314 -3.23 -14.79 10.01
N GLU A 315 -4.18 -15.11 9.12
CA GLU A 315 -3.94 -15.23 7.68
C GLU A 315 -3.61 -13.87 7.04
N GLN A 316 -4.34 -12.81 7.37
CA GLN A 316 -4.09 -11.46 6.87
C GLN A 316 -2.70 -10.96 7.32
N GLN A 317 -2.34 -11.17 8.60
CA GLN A 317 -1.00 -10.86 9.12
C GLN A 317 0.10 -11.68 8.44
N ARG A 318 -0.16 -12.95 8.08
CA ARG A 318 0.79 -13.76 7.29
C ARG A 318 0.96 -13.19 5.89
N LYS A 319 -0.14 -12.88 5.19
CA LYS A 319 -0.12 -12.28 3.84
C LYS A 319 0.67 -10.97 3.80
N VAL A 320 0.45 -10.07 4.76
CA VAL A 320 1.21 -8.80 4.87
C VAL A 320 2.71 -9.06 5.10
N LYS A 321 3.08 -9.97 6.00
CA LYS A 321 4.49 -10.32 6.26
C LYS A 321 5.18 -10.93 5.03
N GLU A 322 4.51 -11.83 4.33
CA GLU A 322 5.02 -12.41 3.08
C GLU A 322 5.21 -11.35 1.98
N GLU A 323 4.29 -10.39 1.87
CA GLU A 323 4.40 -9.32 0.88
C GLU A 323 5.52 -8.32 1.25
N GLU A 324 5.63 -7.94 2.52
CA GLU A 324 6.77 -7.16 3.02
C GLU A 324 8.10 -7.86 2.74
N GLU A 325 8.21 -9.17 2.97
CA GLU A 325 9.44 -9.91 2.69
C GLU A 325 9.75 -9.93 1.18
N LYS A 326 8.74 -10.20 0.33
CA LYS A 326 8.90 -10.13 -1.14
C LYS A 326 9.38 -8.75 -1.59
N ARG A 327 8.79 -7.67 -1.08
CA ARG A 327 9.21 -6.27 -1.34
C ARG A 327 10.65 -6.00 -0.87
N ARG A 328 11.05 -6.49 0.31
CA ARG A 328 12.43 -6.37 0.84
C ARG A 328 13.44 -7.14 -0.02
N GLN A 329 13.12 -8.38 -0.42
CA GLN A 329 13.97 -9.19 -1.29
C GLN A 329 14.12 -8.55 -2.69
N GLU A 330 13.04 -7.98 -3.24
CA GLU A 330 13.06 -7.28 -4.54
C GLU A 330 13.90 -5.99 -4.48
N ALA A 331 13.78 -5.20 -3.42
CA ALA A 331 14.60 -4.02 -3.19
C ALA A 331 16.11 -4.37 -3.13
N LEU A 332 16.47 -5.43 -2.38
CA LEU A 332 17.85 -5.92 -2.29
C LEU A 332 18.39 -6.40 -3.65
N ARG A 333 17.56 -7.08 -4.46
CA ARG A 333 17.94 -7.48 -5.84
C ARG A 333 18.17 -6.27 -6.74
N LYS A 334 17.29 -5.26 -6.68
CA LYS A 334 17.43 -4.00 -7.44
C LYS A 334 18.71 -3.24 -7.05
N GLU A 335 19.03 -3.18 -5.76
CA GLU A 335 20.27 -2.56 -5.30
C GLU A 335 21.52 -3.34 -5.75
N LEU A 336 21.50 -4.67 -5.67
CA LEU A 336 22.61 -5.52 -6.13
C LEU A 336 22.89 -5.33 -7.63
N ILE A 337 21.84 -5.30 -8.47
CA ILE A 337 21.98 -5.05 -9.92
C ILE A 337 22.59 -3.66 -10.15
N LYS A 338 22.07 -2.61 -9.50
CA LYS A 338 22.61 -1.25 -9.61
C LYS A 338 24.10 -1.19 -9.23
N ARG A 339 24.51 -1.81 -8.13
CA ARG A 339 25.92 -1.89 -7.70
C ARG A 339 26.80 -2.66 -8.70
N GLN A 340 26.25 -3.68 -9.38
CA GLN A 340 26.96 -4.42 -10.44
C GLN A 340 27.12 -3.57 -11.72
N GLU A 341 26.10 -2.82 -12.11
CA GLU A 341 26.15 -1.90 -13.25
C GLU A 341 27.13 -0.73 -13.02
N GLU A 342 27.06 -0.09 -11.85
CA GLU A 342 28.00 0.95 -11.42
C GLU A 342 29.46 0.45 -11.48
N ARG A 343 29.72 -0.76 -10.95
CA ARG A 343 31.06 -1.36 -10.99
C ARG A 343 31.49 -1.77 -12.40
N ARG A 344 30.57 -2.20 -13.26
CA ARG A 344 30.84 -2.48 -14.69
C ARG A 344 31.23 -1.21 -15.43
N LEU A 345 30.56 -0.09 -15.16
CA LEU A 345 30.90 1.22 -15.74
C LEU A 345 32.25 1.73 -15.25
N GLN A 346 32.58 1.57 -13.96
CA GLN A 346 33.90 1.88 -13.40
C GLN A 346 35.01 1.08 -14.11
N LEU A 347 34.87 -0.24 -14.23
CA LEU A 347 35.85 -1.10 -14.92
C LEU A 347 36.04 -0.71 -16.39
N ILE A 348 34.97 -0.31 -17.10
CA ILE A 348 35.06 0.19 -18.48
C ILE A 348 35.82 1.52 -18.55
N GLN A 349 35.66 2.39 -17.56
CA GLN A 349 36.37 3.67 -17.49
C GLN A 349 37.86 3.47 -17.15
N GLU A 350 38.17 2.64 -16.16
CA GLU A 350 39.55 2.27 -15.79
C GLU A 350 40.32 1.69 -17.00
N GLN A 351 39.69 0.79 -17.77
CA GLN A 351 40.30 0.22 -18.98
C GLN A 351 40.57 1.28 -20.08
N LYS A 352 39.65 2.24 -20.27
CA LYS A 352 39.85 3.37 -21.20
C LYS A 352 41.01 4.25 -20.76
N GLU A 353 41.10 4.55 -19.46
CA GLU A 353 42.15 5.41 -18.91
C GLU A 353 43.54 4.74 -18.95
N LEU A 354 43.62 3.45 -18.64
CA LEU A 354 44.83 2.63 -18.79
C LEU A 354 45.32 2.61 -20.24
N TYR A 355 44.42 2.34 -21.20
CA TYR A 355 44.77 2.38 -22.63
C TYR A 355 45.23 3.78 -23.06
N ALA A 356 44.52 4.84 -22.65
CA ALA A 356 44.91 6.21 -22.95
C ALA A 356 46.26 6.61 -22.29
N ALA A 357 46.58 6.07 -21.10
CA ALA A 357 47.88 6.26 -20.46
C ALA A 357 49.00 5.51 -21.21
N GLU A 358 48.75 4.30 -21.71
CA GLU A 358 49.71 3.55 -22.52
C GLU A 358 50.01 4.26 -23.86
N GLN A 359 48.98 4.77 -24.55
CA GLN A 359 49.17 5.53 -25.79
C GLN A 359 49.97 6.82 -25.54
N ARG A 360 49.66 7.58 -24.48
CA ARG A 360 50.42 8.78 -24.09
C ARG A 360 51.89 8.46 -23.76
N ARG A 361 52.18 7.32 -23.13
CA ARG A 361 53.57 6.86 -22.90
C ARG A 361 54.30 6.55 -24.21
N LYS A 362 53.65 5.88 -25.16
CA LYS A 362 54.22 5.59 -26.49
C LYS A 362 54.46 6.87 -27.30
N GLU A 363 53.53 7.81 -27.28
CA GLU A 363 53.67 9.12 -27.92
C GLU A 363 54.84 9.92 -27.31
N GLN A 364 54.95 9.96 -25.98
CA GLN A 364 56.09 10.60 -25.29
C GLN A 364 57.43 9.94 -25.67
N GLN A 365 57.51 8.61 -25.73
CA GLN A 365 58.71 7.90 -26.16
C GLN A 365 59.10 8.24 -27.61
N LEU A 366 58.14 8.32 -28.53
CA LEU A 366 58.38 8.74 -29.91
C LEU A 366 58.85 10.20 -30.00
N ILE A 367 58.30 11.10 -29.18
CA ILE A 367 58.73 12.51 -29.09
C ILE A 367 60.16 12.62 -28.55
N GLU A 368 60.54 11.87 -27.51
CA GLU A 368 61.91 11.88 -26.98
C GLU A 368 62.93 11.21 -27.91
N GLU A 369 62.54 10.20 -28.70
CA GLU A 369 63.40 9.66 -29.76
C GLU A 369 63.56 10.68 -30.89
N ALA A 370 62.48 11.32 -31.35
CA ALA A 370 62.53 12.35 -32.39
C ALA A 370 63.41 13.56 -31.98
N LYS A 371 63.36 13.98 -30.71
CA LYS A 371 64.20 15.05 -30.13
C LYS A 371 65.71 14.81 -30.19
N LYS A 372 66.17 13.58 -30.49
CA LYS A 372 67.60 13.24 -30.67
C LYS A 372 68.11 13.65 -32.06
N TYR A 373 67.22 13.88 -33.02
CA TYR A 373 67.55 14.22 -34.39
C TYR A 373 67.16 15.68 -34.73
N LYS A 374 67.60 16.16 -35.89
CA LYS A 374 67.18 17.43 -36.48
C LYS A 374 65.77 17.31 -37.07
N SER A 375 65.08 18.43 -37.21
CA SER A 375 63.78 18.50 -37.88
C SER A 375 63.83 18.13 -39.37
N GLU A 376 64.98 18.35 -40.03
CA GLU A 376 65.20 18.00 -41.44
C GLU A 376 65.83 16.60 -41.62
N LYS A 377 65.56 15.65 -40.71
CA LYS A 377 66.25 14.33 -40.68
C LYS A 377 66.12 13.58 -42.01
N GLU A 378 64.90 13.40 -42.47
CA GLU A 378 64.59 12.68 -43.69
C GLU A 378 65.16 13.38 -44.92
N GLU A 379 65.06 14.71 -44.98
CA GLU A 379 65.60 15.54 -46.06
C GLU A 379 67.14 15.51 -46.11
N ILE A 380 67.82 15.57 -44.97
CA ILE A 380 69.29 15.45 -44.89
C ILE A 380 69.73 14.06 -45.38
N LEU A 381 69.08 12.99 -44.93
CA LEU A 381 69.39 11.63 -45.38
C LEU A 381 69.11 11.43 -46.87
N GLN A 382 68.00 11.96 -47.38
CA GLN A 382 67.66 11.91 -48.79
C GLN A 382 68.67 12.72 -49.64
N SER A 383 68.99 13.95 -49.21
CA SER A 383 69.92 14.85 -49.87
C SER A 383 71.32 14.22 -49.99
N LEU A 384 71.83 13.60 -48.92
CA LEU A 384 73.11 12.89 -48.93
C LEU A 384 73.10 11.64 -49.82
N LYS A 385 72.04 10.82 -49.75
CA LYS A 385 71.88 9.60 -50.58
C LYS A 385 71.74 9.92 -52.07
N GLN A 386 70.94 10.92 -52.43
CA GLN A 386 70.83 11.42 -53.81
C GLN A 386 72.18 11.95 -54.33
N LYS A 387 72.98 12.57 -53.45
CA LYS A 387 74.34 13.00 -53.75
C LYS A 387 75.36 11.85 -53.72
N GLY A 388 74.94 10.61 -53.45
CA GLY A 388 75.75 9.39 -53.56
C GLY A 388 76.48 8.95 -52.30
N PHE A 389 76.18 9.54 -51.13
CA PHE A 389 76.81 9.23 -49.86
C PHE A 389 75.87 8.38 -49.00
N TYR A 390 76.35 7.20 -48.58
CA TYR A 390 75.56 6.18 -47.87
C TYR A 390 76.11 5.85 -46.46
N GLN A 391 77.32 6.31 -46.17
CA GLN A 391 78.00 6.19 -44.88
C GLN A 391 79.09 7.27 -44.81
N LEU A 392 79.56 7.55 -43.59
CA LEU A 392 80.68 8.42 -43.29
C LEU A 392 81.87 7.60 -42.82
N TYR A 393 83.05 8.22 -42.71
CA TYR A 393 84.28 7.53 -42.37
C TYR A 393 85.05 8.23 -41.25
N HIS A 394 85.66 7.45 -40.35
CA HIS A 394 86.65 7.92 -39.39
C HIS A 394 87.86 6.99 -39.44
N PHE A 395 89.07 7.56 -39.51
CA PHE A 395 90.32 6.80 -39.41
C PHE A 395 90.86 6.92 -37.99
N THR A 396 91.40 5.81 -37.47
CA THR A 396 92.01 5.74 -36.15
C THR A 396 93.15 4.72 -36.17
N ASP A 397 94.03 4.68 -35.16
CA ASP A 397 95.01 3.61 -35.05
C ASP A 397 94.35 2.33 -34.51
N SER A 398 94.76 1.16 -35.03
CA SER A 398 94.32 -0.17 -34.56
C SER A 398 94.34 -0.37 -33.04
N ARG A 399 95.31 0.24 -32.33
CA ARG A 399 95.46 0.18 -30.87
C ARG A 399 94.35 0.90 -30.10
N ASN A 400 93.59 1.77 -30.76
CA ASN A 400 92.45 2.47 -30.15
C ASN A 400 91.17 1.62 -30.18
N ILE A 401 91.07 0.62 -31.06
CA ILE A 401 89.85 -0.18 -31.27
C ILE A 401 89.35 -0.88 -29.99
N PRO A 402 90.20 -1.49 -29.14
CA PRO A 402 89.76 -2.08 -27.88
C PRO A 402 89.09 -1.06 -26.95
N MET A 403 89.62 0.17 -26.86
CA MET A 403 89.05 1.24 -26.02
C MET A 403 87.72 1.75 -26.59
N ILE A 404 87.60 1.87 -27.91
CA ILE A 404 86.35 2.27 -28.58
C ILE A 404 85.23 1.26 -28.31
N LYS A 405 85.55 -0.05 -28.31
CA LYS A 405 84.58 -1.09 -27.93
C LYS A 405 84.27 -1.07 -26.43
N ALA A 406 85.30 -0.98 -25.57
CA ALA A 406 85.14 -1.00 -24.11
C ALA A 406 84.31 0.17 -23.56
N HIS A 407 84.41 1.35 -24.17
CA HIS A 407 83.61 2.53 -23.83
C HIS A 407 82.33 2.68 -24.67
N GLY A 408 81.99 1.71 -25.53
CA GLY A 408 80.71 1.66 -26.23
C GLY A 408 80.53 2.69 -27.36
N GLY A 409 81.60 3.26 -27.90
CA GLY A 409 81.55 4.23 -28.99
C GLY A 409 82.80 5.11 -29.14
N LEU A 410 82.75 6.03 -30.10
CA LEU A 410 83.75 7.09 -30.29
C LEU A 410 83.40 8.30 -29.41
N TYR A 411 84.37 8.85 -28.70
CA TYR A 411 84.23 10.09 -27.93
C TYR A 411 85.06 11.23 -28.53
N SER A 412 84.62 12.47 -28.30
CA SER A 412 85.43 13.66 -28.61
C SER A 412 86.71 13.65 -27.77
N TRP A 413 87.76 14.35 -28.21
CA TRP A 413 88.99 14.38 -27.40
C TRP A 413 88.78 15.11 -26.06
N LYS A 414 87.89 16.11 -26.01
CA LYS A 414 87.48 16.76 -24.75
C LYS A 414 86.78 15.77 -23.82
N ALA A 415 85.82 15.00 -24.33
CA ALA A 415 85.12 14.00 -23.54
C ALA A 415 86.05 12.88 -23.05
N CYS A 416 87.08 12.51 -23.81
CA CYS A 416 88.11 11.57 -23.34
C CYS A 416 88.96 12.16 -22.20
N GLU A 417 89.34 13.45 -22.26
CA GLU A 417 90.03 14.14 -21.17
C GLU A 417 89.12 14.23 -19.91
N GLU A 418 87.85 14.61 -20.07
CA GLU A 418 86.86 14.72 -18.99
C GLU A 418 86.49 13.37 -18.34
N LEU A 419 86.34 12.31 -19.15
CA LEU A 419 85.99 10.95 -18.70
C LEU A 419 87.23 10.10 -18.35
N LYS A 420 88.44 10.66 -18.45
CA LYS A 420 89.73 9.99 -18.21
C LYS A 420 89.96 8.74 -19.09
N ILE A 421 89.42 8.74 -20.31
CA ILE A 421 89.59 7.68 -21.30
C ILE A 421 90.95 7.86 -21.98
N ASN A 422 91.90 6.97 -21.66
CA ASN A 422 93.21 6.97 -22.31
C ASN A 422 93.12 6.39 -23.73
N ILE A 423 93.36 7.22 -24.75
CA ILE A 423 93.51 6.77 -26.15
C ILE A 423 95.00 6.55 -26.42
N PRO A 424 95.47 5.32 -26.72
CA PRO A 424 96.89 5.05 -26.97
C PRO A 424 97.52 5.89 -28.09
N ASN A 425 96.81 6.06 -29.21
CA ASN A 425 97.34 6.71 -30.42
C ASN A 425 96.32 7.69 -31.02
N PRO A 426 96.14 8.89 -30.43
CA PRO A 426 95.11 9.83 -30.85
C PRO A 426 95.44 10.46 -32.23
N GLY A 427 94.49 10.38 -33.16
CA GLY A 427 94.60 10.93 -34.52
C GLY A 427 94.68 12.47 -34.61
N GLY A 428 94.62 13.20 -33.49
CA GLY A 428 94.69 14.66 -33.42
C GLY A 428 95.81 15.17 -32.51
N GLY A 429 96.74 15.96 -33.09
CA GLY A 429 97.90 16.53 -32.40
C GLY A 429 97.61 17.80 -31.59
N SER A 430 98.61 18.29 -30.86
CA SER A 430 98.50 19.43 -29.93
C SER A 430 98.05 20.74 -30.60
N LEU A 431 98.47 21.00 -31.84
CA LEU A 431 98.02 22.15 -32.63
C LEU A 431 96.53 22.06 -32.99
N SER A 432 96.04 20.88 -33.39
CA SER A 432 94.61 20.66 -33.67
C SER A 432 93.78 20.92 -32.42
N ARG A 433 94.16 20.38 -31.24
CA ARG A 433 93.45 20.66 -29.97
C ARG A 433 93.47 22.14 -29.57
N LYS A 434 94.50 22.91 -29.95
CA LYS A 434 94.53 24.39 -29.75
C LYS A 434 93.56 25.10 -30.69
N LEU A 435 93.49 24.68 -31.95
CA LEU A 435 92.57 25.24 -32.95
C LEU A 435 91.11 24.88 -32.63
N ASP A 436 90.83 23.64 -32.24
CA ASP A 436 89.50 23.19 -31.80
C ASP A 436 88.94 24.09 -30.68
N ARG A 437 89.72 24.34 -29.63
CA ARG A 437 89.34 25.25 -28.52
C ARG A 437 89.18 26.71 -28.97
N LYS A 438 89.92 27.16 -29.98
CA LYS A 438 89.76 28.50 -30.57
C LYS A 438 88.42 28.64 -31.31
N TYR A 439 87.90 27.54 -31.86
CA TYR A 439 86.66 27.51 -32.66
C TYR A 439 85.44 26.92 -31.92
N GLY A 440 85.60 26.45 -30.68
CA GLY A 440 84.53 25.81 -29.90
C GLY A 440 84.13 24.43 -30.44
N LEU A 441 85.09 23.71 -31.03
CA LEU A 441 84.91 22.42 -31.71
C LEU A 441 85.56 21.25 -30.98
N GLU A 442 86.06 21.44 -29.75
CA GLU A 442 86.78 20.39 -29.01
C GLU A 442 85.89 19.20 -28.57
N ASP A 443 84.59 19.44 -28.40
CA ASP A 443 83.62 18.41 -27.99
C ASP A 443 82.89 17.77 -29.19
N TYR A 444 83.60 17.52 -30.31
CA TYR A 444 83.03 16.86 -31.49
C TYR A 444 83.92 15.72 -32.00
N VAL A 445 83.28 14.63 -32.45
CA VAL A 445 83.89 13.56 -33.24
C VAL A 445 83.76 13.91 -34.72
N ARG A 446 84.89 13.94 -35.43
CA ARG A 446 84.99 14.34 -36.84
C ARG A 446 84.93 13.11 -37.77
N PHE A 447 84.18 13.24 -38.87
CA PHE A 447 84.00 12.22 -39.91
C PHE A 447 84.18 12.82 -41.31
N SER A 448 84.84 12.10 -42.22
CA SER A 448 84.98 12.47 -43.63
C SER A 448 83.97 11.73 -44.53
N PHE A 449 83.68 12.31 -45.68
CA PHE A 449 82.78 11.73 -46.69
C PHE A 449 83.41 10.61 -47.54
N HIS A 450 84.74 10.46 -47.48
CA HIS A 450 85.53 9.47 -48.21
C HIS A 450 86.74 9.01 -47.37
N LYS A 451 87.45 7.97 -47.84
CA LYS A 451 88.64 7.40 -47.19
C LYS A 451 89.96 8.04 -47.65
N GLU A 452 90.01 8.73 -48.79
CA GLU A 452 91.23 9.40 -49.28
C GLU A 452 91.43 10.77 -48.59
N ASN A 453 91.46 10.78 -47.25
CA ASN A 453 91.59 12.00 -46.45
C ASN A 453 93.08 12.39 -46.28
N PRO A 454 93.51 13.59 -46.75
CA PRO A 454 94.91 14.04 -46.62
C PRO A 454 95.45 14.09 -45.19
N MET A 455 94.58 14.21 -44.17
CA MET A 455 95.00 14.19 -42.76
C MET A 455 95.57 12.83 -42.32
N LEU A 456 95.23 11.73 -42.99
CA LEU A 456 95.80 10.40 -42.68
C LEU A 456 97.28 10.33 -43.05
N PHE A 457 97.66 10.84 -44.24
CA PHE A 457 99.06 10.93 -44.65
C PHE A 457 99.90 11.72 -43.64
N ILE A 458 99.40 12.88 -43.20
CA ILE A 458 100.05 13.70 -42.18
C ILE A 458 100.11 12.95 -40.82
N ALA A 459 99.08 12.18 -40.47
CA ALA A 459 99.07 11.38 -39.24
C ALA A 459 100.06 10.21 -39.24
N HIS A 460 100.37 9.62 -40.40
CA HIS A 460 101.47 8.67 -40.54
C HIS A 460 102.84 9.35 -40.52
N GLN A 461 102.99 10.48 -41.23
CA GLN A 461 104.24 11.25 -41.27
C GLN A 461 104.65 11.77 -39.87
N ASP A 462 103.67 12.19 -39.05
CA ASP A 462 103.88 12.58 -37.65
C ASP A 462 104.08 11.37 -36.70
N GLY A 463 104.03 10.13 -37.19
CA GLY A 463 104.09 8.90 -36.37
C GLY A 463 102.88 8.68 -35.43
N ARG A 464 101.83 9.50 -35.56
CA ARG A 464 100.63 9.46 -34.69
C ARG A 464 99.78 8.22 -34.92
N ILE A 465 99.75 7.72 -36.16
CA ILE A 465 99.11 6.47 -36.59
C ILE A 465 100.16 5.58 -37.25
N ILE A 466 100.29 4.34 -36.76
CA ILE A 466 101.23 3.34 -37.30
C ILE A 466 100.48 2.32 -38.16
N LYS A 467 99.30 1.88 -37.71
CA LYS A 467 98.38 1.06 -38.50
C LYS A 467 96.99 1.65 -38.43
N GLU A 468 96.49 2.12 -39.56
CA GLU A 468 95.17 2.70 -39.71
C GLU A 468 94.07 1.64 -39.70
N GLU A 469 92.93 1.99 -39.08
CA GLU A 469 91.67 1.28 -39.17
C GLU A 469 90.58 2.25 -39.58
N TRP A 470 89.76 1.84 -40.55
CA TRP A 470 88.67 2.66 -41.09
C TRP A 470 87.32 2.24 -40.51
N LEU A 471 86.74 3.13 -39.72
CA LEU A 471 85.39 2.97 -39.18
C LEU A 471 84.38 3.50 -40.20
N ASN A 472 83.51 2.60 -40.67
CA ASN A 472 82.38 2.91 -41.54
C ASN A 472 81.18 3.28 -40.63
N VAL A 473 80.72 4.54 -40.69
CA VAL A 473 79.73 5.09 -39.75
C VAL A 473 78.41 5.39 -40.46
N ASP A 474 77.28 5.09 -39.82
CA ASP A 474 75.97 5.32 -40.42
C ASP A 474 75.71 6.81 -40.69
N LEU A 475 75.13 7.08 -41.86
CA LEU A 475 74.75 8.41 -42.31
C LEU A 475 73.75 9.10 -41.36
N GLU A 476 72.99 8.34 -40.57
CA GLU A 476 72.07 8.85 -39.54
C GLU A 476 72.77 9.77 -38.52
N VAL A 477 74.08 9.60 -38.26
CA VAL A 477 74.79 10.51 -37.33
C VAL A 477 74.87 11.95 -37.87
N ALA A 478 74.79 12.13 -39.18
CA ALA A 478 74.66 13.45 -39.81
C ALA A 478 73.38 14.18 -39.38
N THR A 479 72.36 13.45 -38.94
CA THR A 479 71.04 13.98 -38.55
C THR A 479 70.85 14.16 -37.05
N LEU A 480 71.81 13.77 -36.21
CA LEU A 480 71.70 13.98 -34.77
C LEU A 480 71.62 15.49 -34.47
N ARG A 481 70.79 15.86 -33.49
CA ARG A 481 70.33 17.24 -33.28
C ARG A 481 71.46 18.26 -33.21
N GLU A 482 72.52 17.94 -32.47
CA GLU A 482 73.70 18.80 -32.27
C GLU A 482 74.84 18.57 -33.29
N THR A 483 74.65 17.73 -34.30
CA THR A 483 75.65 17.53 -35.36
C THR A 483 75.83 18.79 -36.19
N LYS A 484 77.08 19.08 -36.57
CA LYS A 484 77.47 20.19 -37.44
C LYS A 484 78.17 19.67 -38.70
N TYR A 485 78.30 20.52 -39.69
CA TYR A 485 79.03 20.28 -40.93
C TYR A 485 80.06 21.40 -41.13
N SER A 486 81.20 21.10 -41.73
CA SER A 486 82.16 22.12 -42.19
C SER A 486 82.53 21.89 -43.65
N ASP A 487 82.69 22.99 -44.39
CA ASP A 487 82.97 23.00 -45.83
C ASP A 487 84.39 22.56 -46.20
N MET A 488 85.28 22.55 -45.21
CA MET A 488 86.66 22.06 -45.26
C MET A 488 87.04 21.50 -43.88
N ASN A 489 88.32 21.16 -43.68
CA ASN A 489 88.82 20.75 -42.37
C ASN A 489 88.59 21.88 -41.34
N ALA A 490 87.80 21.64 -40.30
CA ALA A 490 87.39 22.70 -39.36
C ALA A 490 88.46 23.09 -38.31
N THR A 491 89.74 22.85 -38.60
CA THR A 491 90.88 23.51 -37.95
C THR A 491 91.57 24.51 -38.88
N LYS A 492 91.26 24.49 -40.19
CA LYS A 492 91.86 25.38 -41.20
C LYS A 492 91.32 26.81 -41.05
N THR A 493 92.18 27.81 -41.24
CA THR A 493 91.75 29.21 -41.32
C THR A 493 90.80 29.41 -42.51
N GLY A 494 89.66 30.07 -42.28
CA GLY A 494 88.67 30.37 -43.32
C GLY A 494 87.58 29.30 -43.52
N HIS A 495 87.57 28.23 -42.73
CA HIS A 495 86.47 27.26 -42.73
C HIS A 495 85.15 27.89 -42.26
N GLN A 496 84.03 27.36 -42.75
CA GLN A 496 82.69 27.70 -42.32
C GLN A 496 82.05 26.51 -41.60
N VAL A 497 81.11 26.77 -40.69
CA VAL A 497 80.39 25.73 -39.96
C VAL A 497 78.89 26.04 -39.93
N GLY A 498 78.06 25.03 -40.16
CA GLY A 498 76.61 25.11 -39.99
C GLY A 498 76.01 23.78 -39.52
N ASP A 499 74.71 23.76 -39.29
CA ASP A 499 74.02 22.71 -38.54
C ASP A 499 72.65 22.30 -39.13
N ASN A 500 72.34 22.76 -40.34
CA ASN A 500 71.04 22.65 -41.00
C ASN A 500 71.21 22.23 -42.47
N LEU A 501 70.12 21.79 -43.10
CA LEU A 501 70.12 21.32 -44.49
C LEU A 501 70.62 22.41 -45.45
N LYS A 502 70.24 23.68 -45.24
CA LYS A 502 70.65 24.77 -46.11
C LYS A 502 72.18 24.95 -46.15
N PHE A 503 72.87 24.88 -45.01
CA PHE A 503 74.33 24.88 -45.00
C PHE A 503 74.89 23.63 -45.68
N LEU A 504 74.35 22.45 -45.36
CA LEU A 504 74.79 21.18 -45.94
C LEU A 504 74.78 21.22 -47.47
N GLU A 505 73.73 21.76 -48.09
CA GLU A 505 73.58 21.77 -49.55
C GLU A 505 74.33 22.91 -50.27
N ASN A 506 74.50 24.07 -49.64
CA ASN A 506 75.13 25.23 -50.30
C ASN A 506 76.64 25.33 -50.06
N ASN A 507 77.14 24.84 -48.91
CA ASN A 507 78.54 24.99 -48.52
C ASN A 507 79.38 23.74 -48.81
N ILE A 508 78.82 22.52 -48.70
CA ILE A 508 79.58 21.28 -48.91
C ILE A 508 79.69 20.98 -50.41
N ARG A 509 80.93 20.99 -50.94
CA ARG A 509 81.20 20.80 -52.38
C ARG A 509 81.22 19.32 -52.77
N PHE A 510 80.06 18.66 -52.67
CA PHE A 510 79.90 17.21 -52.92
C PHE A 510 80.46 16.70 -54.25
N ASN A 511 80.50 17.53 -55.30
CA ASN A 511 81.11 17.14 -56.58
C ASN A 511 82.64 16.96 -56.49
N LEU A 512 83.30 17.66 -55.57
CA LEU A 512 84.72 17.43 -55.26
C LEU A 512 84.89 16.16 -54.42
N LEU A 513 84.03 15.94 -53.42
CA LEU A 513 84.07 14.78 -52.53
C LEU A 513 83.81 13.42 -53.24
N LYS A 514 83.37 13.45 -54.50
CA LYS A 514 83.26 12.29 -55.40
C LYS A 514 84.53 11.97 -56.20
N LYS A 515 85.47 12.93 -56.31
CA LYS A 515 86.75 12.70 -56.98
C LYS A 515 87.53 11.65 -56.20
N ARG A 516 88.16 10.71 -56.91
CA ARG A 516 88.92 9.65 -56.25
C ARG A 516 90.19 10.23 -55.65
N LYS A 517 91.00 10.92 -56.47
CA LYS A 517 92.33 11.35 -56.07
C LYS A 517 92.46 12.87 -55.98
N LEU A 518 93.24 13.33 -54.99
CA LEU A 518 93.47 14.76 -54.71
C LEU A 518 94.09 15.55 -55.88
N TYR A 519 94.81 14.90 -56.81
CA TYR A 519 95.36 15.56 -58.00
C TYR A 519 94.32 15.86 -59.09
N GLU A 520 93.12 15.28 -59.00
CA GLU A 520 91.99 15.58 -59.89
C GLU A 520 91.25 16.89 -59.51
N ILE A 521 91.81 17.63 -58.55
CA ILE A 521 91.24 18.81 -57.90
C ILE A 521 92.25 19.95 -57.98
N GLU A 522 91.79 21.10 -58.50
CA GLU A 522 92.54 22.35 -58.60
C GLU A 522 92.97 22.86 -57.22
N GLU A 523 94.14 23.51 -57.11
CA GLU A 523 94.74 23.89 -55.83
C GLU A 523 93.83 24.76 -54.94
N SER A 524 93.06 25.69 -55.52
CA SER A 524 92.10 26.51 -54.78
C SER A 524 90.93 25.71 -54.19
N GLN A 525 90.64 24.54 -54.78
CA GLN A 525 89.50 23.68 -54.44
C GLN A 525 89.87 22.57 -53.44
N LYS A 526 91.15 22.18 -53.34
CA LYS A 526 91.62 21.11 -52.45
C LYS A 526 91.19 21.24 -50.97
N PRO A 527 91.11 22.44 -50.34
CA PRO A 527 90.59 22.57 -48.98
C PRO A 527 89.19 21.95 -48.79
N TYR A 528 88.30 22.14 -49.77
CA TYR A 528 86.92 21.68 -49.72
C TYR A 528 86.77 20.16 -49.95
N TYR A 529 87.85 19.48 -50.34
CA TYR A 529 87.90 18.01 -50.34
C TYR A 529 87.99 17.44 -48.91
N GLN A 530 88.36 18.27 -47.92
CA GLN A 530 88.44 17.89 -46.51
C GLN A 530 87.19 18.27 -45.70
N ALA A 531 86.02 18.40 -46.35
CA ALA A 531 84.76 18.68 -45.66
C ALA A 531 84.41 17.59 -44.62
N GLU A 532 83.84 18.02 -43.48
CA GLU A 532 83.64 17.16 -42.31
C GLU A 532 82.20 17.19 -41.79
N VAL A 533 81.74 16.05 -41.29
CA VAL A 533 80.58 15.95 -40.39
C VAL A 533 81.11 15.84 -38.95
N MET A 534 80.57 16.65 -38.05
CA MET A 534 81.04 16.81 -36.67
C MET A 534 79.91 16.45 -35.71
N VAL A 535 79.95 15.28 -35.10
CA VAL A 535 78.94 14.80 -34.15
C VAL A 535 79.38 15.11 -32.73
N LYS A 536 78.54 15.78 -31.95
CA LYS A 536 78.93 16.26 -30.62
C LYS A 536 79.12 15.11 -29.62
N ARG A 537 80.21 15.20 -28.86
CA ARG A 537 80.60 14.43 -27.66
C ARG A 537 80.78 12.92 -27.80
N HIS A 538 79.80 12.19 -28.32
CA HIS A 538 79.79 10.72 -28.36
C HIS A 538 79.04 10.19 -29.57
N VAL A 539 79.60 9.16 -30.23
CA VAL A 539 78.94 8.36 -31.26
C VAL A 539 78.87 6.91 -30.79
N PRO A 540 77.71 6.45 -30.29
CA PRO A 540 77.51 5.08 -29.82
C PRO A 540 77.84 4.01 -30.87
N LEU A 541 78.33 2.86 -30.40
CA LEU A 541 78.77 1.73 -31.22
C LEU A 541 77.71 1.26 -32.24
N LYS A 542 76.41 1.41 -31.94
CA LYS A 542 75.31 1.06 -32.87
C LYS A 542 75.36 1.80 -34.23
N TYR A 543 76.11 2.89 -34.34
CA TYR A 543 76.31 3.62 -35.59
C TYR A 543 77.59 3.23 -36.33
N ILE A 544 78.46 2.38 -35.76
CA ILE A 544 79.74 1.98 -36.37
C ILE A 544 79.60 0.56 -36.91
N LYS A 545 79.60 0.42 -38.24
CA LYS A 545 79.10 -0.78 -38.95
C LYS A 545 80.07 -1.95 -39.04
N ASN A 546 81.31 -1.78 -38.56
CA ASN A 546 82.40 -2.75 -38.74
C ASN A 546 83.25 -2.93 -37.47
N LEU A 547 82.63 -2.81 -36.30
CA LEU A 547 83.21 -3.11 -34.99
C LEU A 547 82.36 -4.14 -34.23
#